data_AF-A0AAX1XGA7-F1
#
_entry.id   AF-A0AAX1XGA7-F1
#
_cell.length_a   1.000
_cell.length_b   1.000
_cell.length_c   1.000
_cell.angle_alpha   90.00
_cell.angle_beta   90.00
_cell.angle_gamma   90.00
#
_symmetry.space_group_name_H-M   'P 1'
#
loop_
_entity.id
_entity.type
_entity.pdbx_description
1 polymer ?
#
loop_
_entity_poly.entity_id
_entity_poly.type
_entity_poly.pdbx_seq_one_letter_code
_entity_poly.pdbx_strand_id
1 'polypeptide(L)' 'MKVELVTSLKRQATKILADLHDTKEPVLITEHGKPSAYLVDVDDYEFMQNRLAILEGIARGE' A
#
# COMPACT_ATOMS: atom_id res chain seq x y z
N MET A 1 -3.79 3.72 9.31
CA MET A 1 -3.35 2.34 8.98
C MET A 1 -4.43 1.37 9.42
N LYS A 2 -5.13 0.78 8.46
CA LYS A 2 -6.19 -0.20 8.70
C LYS A 2 -5.63 -1.62 8.59
N VAL A 3 -6.19 -2.59 9.31
CA VAL A 3 -5.81 -4.01 9.21
C VAL A 3 -7.01 -4.82 8.74
N GLU A 4 -6.82 -5.62 7.70
CA GLU A 4 -7.85 -6.45 7.09
C GLU A 4 -7.37 -7.89 6.91
N LEU A 5 -8.31 -8.84 6.90
CA LEU A 5 -8.03 -10.24 6.58
C LEU A 5 -8.00 -10.45 5.06
N VAL A 6 -7.18 -11.38 4.60
CA VAL A 6 -7.15 -11.78 3.18
C VAL A 6 -8.51 -12.28 2.68
N THR A 7 -9.32 -12.87 3.57
CA THR A 7 -10.68 -13.32 3.26
C THR A 7 -11.65 -12.14 3.07
N SER A 8 -11.50 -11.05 3.83
CA SER A 8 -12.23 -9.80 3.64
C SER A 8 -11.89 -9.18 2.28
N LEU A 9 -10.60 -9.13 1.94
CA LEU A 9 -10.14 -8.63 0.65
C LEU A 9 -10.77 -9.39 -0.52
N LYS A 10 -10.76 -10.73 -0.47
CA LYS A 10 -11.37 -11.56 -1.52
C LYS A 10 -12.88 -11.32 -1.69
N ARG A 11 -13.61 -11.01 -0.61
CA ARG A 11 -15.06 -10.83 -0.63
C ARG A 11 -15.51 -9.40 -0.93
N GLN A 12 -14.69 -8.40 -0.60
CA GLN A 12 -15.06 -6.99 -0.62
C GLN A 12 -14.00 -6.11 -1.29
N ALA A 13 -13.24 -6.67 -2.25
CA ALA A 13 -12.13 -6.00 -2.92
C ALA A 13 -12.50 -4.59 -3.40
N THR A 14 -13.60 -4.45 -4.13
CA THR A 14 -14.04 -3.16 -4.69
C THR A 14 -14.26 -2.10 -3.62
N LYS A 15 -14.86 -2.47 -2.48
CA LYS A 15 -15.09 -1.54 -1.37
C LYS A 15 -13.77 -1.14 -0.71
N ILE A 16 -12.91 -2.11 -0.44
CA ILE A 16 -11.60 -1.85 0.18
C ILE A 16 -10.74 -0.96 -0.72
N LEU A 17 -10.78 -1.17 -2.03
CA LEU A 17 -10.07 -0.34 -3.01
C LEU A 17 -10.66 1.08 -3.08
N ALA A 18 -11.98 1.23 -3.05
CA ALA A 18 -12.61 2.55 -3.01
C ALA A 18 -12.27 3.32 -1.72
N ASP A 19 -12.39 2.67 -0.56
CA ASP A 19 -12.01 3.26 0.74
C ASP A 19 -10.53 3.68 0.73
N LEU A 20 -9.64 2.85 0.17
CA LEU A 20 -8.22 3.16 0.06
C LEU A 20 -7.93 4.33 -0.88
N HIS A 21 -8.65 4.43 -1.99
CA HIS A 21 -8.50 5.54 -2.92
C HIS A 21 -8.98 6.87 -2.32
N ASP A 22 -10.10 6.85 -1.59
CA ASP A 22 -10.68 8.05 -0.98
C ASP A 22 -9.88 8.52 0.24
N THR A 23 -9.44 7.59 1.08
CA THR A 23 -8.72 7.92 2.33
C THR A 23 -7.22 8.08 2.13
N LYS A 24 -6.66 7.48 1.07
CA LYS A 24 -5.22 7.32 0.85
C LYS A 24 -4.49 6.67 2.05
N GLU A 25 -5.22 5.94 2.89
CA GLU A 25 -4.63 5.22 4.02
C GLU A 25 -4.19 3.80 3.62
N PRO A 26 -2.94 3.40 3.92
CA PRO A 26 -2.48 2.04 3.69
C PRO A 26 -3.27 1.02 4.51
N VAL A 27 -3.55 -0.12 3.87
CA VAL A 27 -4.25 -1.26 4.48
C VAL A 27 -3.31 -2.45 4.60
N LEU A 28 -3.07 -2.91 5.82
CA LEU A 28 -2.32 -4.14 6.07
C LEU A 28 -3.23 -5.36 5.89
N ILE A 29 -2.86 -6.24 4.97
CA ILE A 29 -3.52 -7.53 4.76
C ILE A 29 -2.82 -8.60 5.56
N THR A 30 -3.60 -9.36 6.32
CA THR A 30 -3.13 -10.50 7.10
C THR A 30 -3.71 -11.81 6.61
N GLU A 31 -2.90 -12.87 6.66
CA GLU A 31 -3.30 -14.25 6.39
C GLU A 31 -2.92 -15.13 7.58
N HIS A 32 -3.89 -15.89 8.11
CA HIS A 32 -3.72 -16.68 9.34
C HIS A 32 -3.13 -15.87 10.52
N GLY A 33 -3.52 -14.59 10.62
CA GLY A 33 -3.05 -13.68 11.68
C GLY A 33 -1.63 -13.13 11.48
N LYS A 34 -0.97 -13.44 10.36
CA LYS A 34 0.36 -12.93 10.02
C LYS A 34 0.26 -11.82 8.97
N PRO A 35 1.05 -10.74 9.08
CA PRO A 35 1.18 -9.73 8.02
C PRO A 35 1.66 -10.38 6.71
N SER A 36 0.93 -10.17 5.62
CA SER A 36 1.25 -10.74 4.30
C SER A 36 1.53 -9.68 3.25
N ALA A 37 0.79 -8.57 3.25
CA ALA A 37 0.93 -7.52 2.25
C ALA A 37 0.40 -6.17 2.77
N TYR A 38 0.85 -5.08 2.14
CA TYR A 38 0.20 -3.77 2.25
C TYR A 38 -0.48 -3.45 0.93
N LEU A 39 -1.73 -2.99 1.01
CA LEU A 39 -2.39 -2.29 -0.09
C LEU A 39 -2.15 -0.79 0.08
N VAL A 40 -1.69 -0.15 -0.98
CA VAL A 40 -1.48 1.30 -1.09
C VAL A 40 -2.06 1.76 -2.43
N ASP A 41 -2.41 3.04 -2.52
CA ASP A 41 -2.86 3.63 -3.77
C ASP A 41 -1.71 3.67 -4.78
N VAL A 42 -2.02 3.50 -6.06
CA VAL A 42 -1.00 3.39 -7.11
C VAL A 42 -0.24 4.70 -7.28
N ASP A 43 -0.92 5.85 -7.22
CA ASP A 43 -0.29 7.15 -7.41
C ASP A 43 0.68 7.45 -6.25
N ASP A 44 0.27 7.10 -5.02
CA ASP A 44 1.10 7.24 -3.83
C ASP A 44 2.33 6.32 -3.87
N TYR A 45 2.14 5.08 -4.34
CA TYR A 45 3.24 4.13 -4.51
C TYR A 45 4.26 4.63 -5.52
N GLU A 46 3.81 5.07 -6.70
CA GLU A 46 4.69 5.59 -7.75
C GLU A 46 5.43 6.85 -7.30
N PHE A 47 4.73 7.77 -6.62
CA PHE A 47 5.34 8.97 -6.06
C PHE A 47 6.44 8.63 -5.04
N MET A 48 6.17 7.66 -4.15
CA MET A 48 7.15 7.18 -3.18
C MET A 48 8.36 6.53 -3.88
N GLN A 49 8.15 5.69 -4.89
CA GLN A 49 9.23 5.05 -5.65
C GLN A 49 10.11 6.09 -6.36
N ASN A 50 9.51 7.09 -7.00
CA ASN A 50 10.24 8.17 -7.65
C ASN A 50 11.10 8.95 -6.65
N ARG A 51 10.51 9.32 -5.50
CA ARG A 51 11.25 10.01 -4.44
C ARG A 51 12.41 9.18 -3.89
N LEU A 52 12.23 7.87 -3.71
CA LEU A 52 13.31 6.97 -3.30
C LEU A 52 14.43 6.91 -4.34
N ALA A 53 14.08 6.80 -5.64
CA ALA A 53 15.07 6.80 -6.71
C ALA A 53 15.93 8.08 -6.71
N ILE A 54 15.30 9.25 -6.51
CA ILE A 54 16.02 10.53 -6.40
C ILE A 54 16.96 10.52 -5.19
N LEU A 55 16.49 10.07 -4.02
CA LEU A 55 17.30 10.02 -2.80
C LEU A 55 18.49 9.06 -2.94
N GLU A 56 18.29 7.94 -3.65
CA GLU A 56 19.37 7.01 -3.95
C GLU A 56 20.42 7.62 -4.89
N GLY A 57 20.00 8.38 -5.92
CA GLY A 57 20.92 9.11 -6.80
C GLY A 57 21.78 10.11 -6.00
N ILE A 58 21.14 10.90 -5.14
CA ILE A 58 21.84 11.84 -4.24
C ILE A 58 22.84 11.10 -3.33
N ALA A 59 22.45 9.96 -2.76
CA ALA A 59 23.32 9.17 -1.89
C ALA A 59 24.53 8.58 -2.62
N ARG A 60 24.40 8.33 -3.93
CA ARG A 60 25.50 7.84 -4.79
C ARG A 60 26.37 8.96 -5.35
N GLY A 61 25.95 10.23 -5.23
CA GLY A 61 26.68 11.39 -5.71
C GLY A 61 26.42 11.74 -7.18
N GLU A 62 25.26 11.35 -7.72
CA GLU A 62 24.74 11.80 -9.02
C GLU A 62 24.15 13.23 -8.95
#